data_AF-A0A975N8U8-F1
#
_entry.id   AF-A0A975N8U8-F1
#
_cell.length_a   1.000
_cell.length_b   1.000
_cell.length_c   1.000
_cell.angle_alpha   90.00
_cell.angle_beta   90.00
_cell.angle_gamma   90.00
#
_symmetry.space_group_name_H-M   'P 1'
#
loop_
_entity.id
_entity.type
_entity.pdbx_description
1 polymer ?
#
loop_
_entity_poly.entity_id
_entity_poly.type
_entity_poly.pdbx_seq_one_letter_code
_entity_poly.pdbx_strand_id
1 'polypeptide(L)'
;MTVLAGLALAVVLVTLAAGPRHGRLARLTWILNQAARRARRPATAEHARRAVHAVRLAGLLAPRRVACLEESAAVLMLLAMSRQRLTWCHGAAADPVRLHAWVETDDRQPVAEPPSTARFAVLRTIPARDDGGESD
;
A
#
# COMPACT_ATOMS: atom_id res chain seq x y z
N MET A 1 -3.41 11.96 13.14
CA MET A 1 -3.44 11.07 11.95
C MET A 1 -2.92 11.78 10.69
N THR A 2 -3.32 13.02 10.43
CA THR A 2 -2.89 13.81 9.25
C THR A 2 -1.38 14.07 9.18
N VAL A 3 -0.73 14.49 10.28
CA VAL A 3 0.74 14.68 10.32
C VAL A 3 1.48 13.38 10.02
N LEU A 4 1.03 12.26 10.61
CA LEU A 4 1.60 10.94 10.35
C LEU A 4 1.35 10.49 8.91
N ALA A 5 0.21 10.82 8.31
CA ALA A 5 -0.10 10.52 6.92
C ALA A 5 0.85 11.29 5.98
N GLY A 6 1.07 12.59 6.25
CA GLY A 6 2.05 13.40 5.52
C GLY A 6 3.48 12.86 5.67
N LEU A 7 3.88 12.46 6.87
CA LEU A 7 5.20 11.86 7.10
C LEU A 7 5.36 10.52 6.40
N ALA A 8 4.36 9.63 6.48
CA ALA A 8 4.36 8.35 5.79
C ALA A 8 4.48 8.53 4.27
N LEU A 9 3.71 9.48 3.72
CA LEU A 9 3.77 9.82 2.30
C LEU A 9 5.14 10.41 1.92
N ALA A 10 5.69 11.32 2.72
CA ALA A 10 7.01 11.90 2.49
C ALA A 10 8.11 10.81 2.47
N VAL A 11 8.08 9.85 3.40
CA VAL A 11 9.01 8.71 3.42
C VAL A 11 8.92 7.90 2.14
N VAL A 12 7.70 7.58 1.67
CA VAL A 12 7.50 6.84 0.41
C VAL A 12 8.04 7.62 -0.78
N LEU A 13 7.69 8.91 -0.91
CA LEU A 13 8.14 9.76 -2.01
C LEU A 13 9.66 9.92 -2.03
N VAL A 14 10.29 10.12 -0.86
CA VAL A 14 11.74 10.21 -0.74
C VAL A 14 12.39 8.87 -1.12
N THR A 15 11.84 7.74 -0.71
CA THR A 15 12.36 6.40 -1.05
C THR A 15 12.35 6.16 -2.57
N LEU A 16 11.29 6.61 -3.25
CA LEU A 16 11.15 6.52 -4.69
C LEU A 16 12.04 7.53 -5.43
N ALA A 17 12.26 8.70 -4.86
CA ALA A 17 13.13 9.73 -5.43
C ALA A 17 14.62 9.41 -5.24
N ALA A 18 15.00 8.81 -4.11
CA ALA A 18 16.38 8.57 -3.73
C ALA A 18 16.98 7.38 -4.49
N GLY A 19 17.88 7.63 -5.44
CA GLY A 19 18.67 6.60 -6.12
C GLY A 19 18.14 6.14 -7.49
N PRO A 20 18.78 5.13 -8.10
CA PRO A 20 18.51 4.72 -9.48
C PRO A 20 17.07 4.26 -9.71
N ARG A 21 16.55 4.55 -10.92
CA ARG A 21 15.16 4.24 -11.30
C ARG A 21 14.85 2.73 -11.25
N HIS A 22 15.79 1.90 -11.68
CA HIS A 22 15.60 0.44 -11.75
C HIS A 22 15.44 -0.23 -10.37
N GLY A 23 15.94 0.39 -9.30
CA GLY A 23 15.83 -0.13 -7.93
C GLY A 23 14.66 0.43 -7.11
N ARG A 24 13.81 1.31 -7.68
CA ARG A 24 12.77 2.03 -6.93
C ARG A 24 11.79 1.10 -6.23
N LEU A 25 11.22 0.15 -6.98
CA LEU A 25 10.24 -0.79 -6.44
C LEU A 25 10.88 -1.73 -5.42
N ALA A 26 12.12 -2.18 -5.65
CA ALA A 26 12.86 -3.01 -4.69
C ALA A 26 13.07 -2.28 -3.36
N ARG A 27 13.48 -1.01 -3.38
CA ARG A 27 13.61 -0.20 -2.14
C ARG A 27 12.28 0.02 -1.45
N LEU A 28 11.23 0.35 -2.22
CA LEU A 28 9.89 0.55 -1.67
C LEU A 28 9.41 -0.72 -0.97
N THR A 29 9.43 -1.85 -1.67
CA THR A 29 8.99 -3.14 -1.11
C THR A 29 9.84 -3.56 0.10
N TRP A 30 11.13 -3.26 0.12
CA TRP A 30 11.97 -3.50 1.29
C TRP A 30 11.51 -2.69 2.51
N ILE A 31 11.29 -1.38 2.37
CA ILE A 31 10.78 -0.53 3.47
C ILE A 31 9.40 -0.97 3.92
N LEU A 32 8.50 -1.29 2.98
CA LEU A 32 7.16 -1.77 3.29
C LEU A 32 7.18 -3.09 4.07
N ASN A 33 8.07 -4.03 3.72
CA ASN A 33 8.27 -5.26 4.50
C ASN A 33 8.73 -4.96 5.92
N GLN A 34 9.71 -4.07 6.08
CA GLN A 34 10.20 -3.67 7.41
C GLN A 34 9.13 -2.95 8.24
N ALA A 35 8.22 -2.21 7.62
CA ALA A 35 7.09 -1.60 8.28
C ALA A 35 6.03 -2.64 8.67
N ALA A 36 5.66 -3.52 7.73
CA ALA A 36 4.67 -4.58 7.96
C ALA A 36 5.05 -5.49 9.13
N ARG A 37 6.34 -5.80 9.32
CA ARG A 37 6.86 -6.55 10.47
C ARG A 37 6.57 -5.91 11.84
N ARG A 38 6.32 -4.60 11.89
CA ARG A 38 6.00 -3.88 13.13
C ARG A 38 4.50 -3.86 13.46
N ALA A 39 3.65 -4.21 12.49
CA ALA A 39 2.20 -4.29 12.67
C ALA A 39 1.82 -5.54 13.47
N ARG A 40 0.87 -5.41 14.40
CA ARG A 40 0.50 -6.50 15.33
C ARG A 40 -0.98 -6.83 15.32
N ARG A 41 -1.84 -5.81 15.21
CA ARG A 41 -3.30 -5.95 15.31
C ARG A 41 -3.95 -5.69 13.95
N PRO A 42 -4.97 -6.47 13.52
CA PRO A 42 -5.72 -6.14 12.31
C PRO A 42 -6.29 -4.72 12.39
N ALA A 43 -6.16 -3.94 11.32
CA ALA A 43 -6.89 -2.68 11.20
C ALA A 43 -8.37 -2.96 10.93
N THR A 44 -9.27 -2.20 11.58
CA THR A 44 -10.68 -2.27 11.20
C THR A 44 -10.90 -1.60 9.84
N ALA A 45 -11.90 -2.06 9.07
CA ALA A 45 -12.21 -1.49 7.76
C ALA A 45 -12.42 0.03 7.82
N GLU A 46 -13.08 0.52 8.86
CA GLU A 46 -13.29 1.96 9.08
C GLU A 46 -11.99 2.71 9.35
N HIS A 47 -11.11 2.16 10.19
CA HIS A 47 -9.82 2.80 10.45
C HIS A 47 -8.91 2.80 9.21
N ALA A 48 -8.92 1.71 8.45
CA ALA A 48 -8.21 1.61 7.18
C ALA A 48 -8.70 2.64 6.16
N ARG A 49 -10.03 2.81 5.99
CA ARG A 49 -10.59 3.84 5.10
C ARG A 49 -10.18 5.25 5.51
N ARG A 50 -10.23 5.57 6.81
CA ARG A 50 -9.77 6.87 7.32
C ARG A 50 -8.29 7.11 7.05
N ALA A 51 -7.45 6.07 7.16
CA ALA A 51 -6.04 6.16 6.79
C ALA A 51 -5.85 6.48 5.31
N VAL A 52 -6.60 5.82 4.41
CA VAL A 52 -6.59 6.10 2.97
C VAL A 52 -6.98 7.56 2.69
N HIS A 53 -8.09 8.03 3.28
CA HIS A 53 -8.52 9.41 3.09
C HIS A 53 -7.51 10.44 3.62
N ALA A 54 -6.88 10.16 4.77
CA ALA A 54 -5.84 11.03 5.32
C ALA A 54 -4.61 11.12 4.41
N VAL A 55 -4.19 9.99 3.81
CA VAL A 55 -3.07 9.96 2.85
C VAL A 55 -3.44 10.67 1.56
N ARG A 56 -4.64 10.45 1.01
CA ARG A 56 -5.12 11.14 -0.20
C ARG A 56 -5.16 12.66 0.02
N LEU A 57 -5.67 13.10 1.17
CA LEU A 57 -5.67 14.51 1.56
C LEU A 57 -4.25 15.09 1.67
N ALA A 58 -3.32 14.34 2.27
CA ALA A 58 -1.90 14.74 2.31
C ALA A 58 -1.28 14.79 0.90
N GLY A 59 -1.69 13.89 0.01
CA GLY A 59 -1.26 13.84 -1.39
C GLY A 59 -1.68 15.07 -2.21
N LEU A 60 -2.79 15.72 -1.85
CA LEU A 60 -3.21 16.99 -2.48
C LEU A 60 -2.22 18.14 -2.21
N LEU A 61 -1.44 18.05 -1.14
CA LEU A 61 -0.41 19.04 -0.78
C LEU A 61 0.97 18.69 -1.38
N ALA A 62 1.10 17.52 -2.01
CA ALA A 62 2.37 17.10 -2.58
C ALA A 62 2.68 17.90 -3.87
N PRO A 63 3.95 18.26 -4.12
CA PRO A 63 4.34 19.04 -5.30
C PRO A 63 4.20 18.28 -6.63
N ARG A 64 3.90 16.97 -6.57
CA ARG A 64 3.72 16.09 -7.73
C ARG A 64 2.51 15.19 -7.51
N ARG A 65 1.88 14.76 -8.60
CA ARG A 65 0.76 13.81 -8.54
C ARG A 65 1.21 12.53 -7.84
N VAL A 66 0.51 12.18 -6.77
CA VAL A 66 0.66 10.91 -6.06
C VAL A 66 -0.17 9.87 -6.82
N ALA A 67 0.42 8.74 -7.22
CA ALA A 67 -0.30 7.66 -7.89
C ALA A 67 -0.73 6.60 -6.87
N CYS A 68 -1.50 5.60 -7.34
CA CYS A 68 -2.01 4.53 -6.49
C CYS A 68 -0.89 3.76 -5.76
N LEU A 69 0.29 3.63 -6.39
CA LEU A 69 1.46 3.01 -5.79
C LEU A 69 1.92 3.76 -4.54
N GLU A 70 2.10 5.08 -4.63
CA GLU A 70 2.57 5.88 -3.51
C GLU A 70 1.50 6.03 -2.42
N GLU A 71 0.23 6.20 -2.80
CA GLU A 71 -0.89 6.28 -1.85
C GLU A 71 -1.00 5.00 -1.02
N SER A 72 -1.13 3.84 -1.69
CA SER A 72 -1.31 2.54 -1.01
C SER A 72 -0.10 2.19 -0.14
N ALA A 73 1.11 2.47 -0.59
CA ALA A 73 2.34 2.28 0.20
C ALA A 73 2.37 3.18 1.44
N ALA A 74 1.98 4.45 1.31
CA ALA A 74 1.92 5.39 2.43
C ALA A 74 0.84 5.00 3.45
N VAL A 75 -0.28 4.42 3.01
CA VAL A 75 -1.32 3.88 3.91
C VAL A 75 -0.78 2.71 4.74
N LEU A 76 -0.09 1.75 4.09
CA LEU A 76 0.56 0.65 4.82
C LEU A 76 1.57 1.18 5.85
N MET A 77 2.40 2.15 5.46
CA MET A 77 3.36 2.79 6.36
C MET A 77 2.68 3.48 7.55
N LEU A 78 1.62 4.26 7.31
CA LEU A 78 0.86 4.98 8.35
C LEU A 78 0.26 4.01 9.37
N LEU A 79 -0.33 2.90 8.90
CA LEU A 79 -0.95 1.91 9.79
C LEU A 79 0.10 1.08 10.52
N ALA A 80 1.22 0.76 9.87
CA ALA A 80 2.35 0.11 10.52
C ALA A 80 2.94 0.97 11.65
N MET A 81 3.04 2.30 11.48
CA MET A 81 3.43 3.24 12.54
C MET A 81 2.43 3.22 13.72
N SER A 82 1.16 2.95 13.43
CA SER A 82 0.09 2.77 14.42
C SER A 82 -0.02 1.32 14.94
N ARG A 83 0.94 0.44 14.59
CA ARG A 83 0.97 -1.01 14.88
C ARG A 83 -0.25 -1.79 14.39
N GLN A 84 -0.95 -1.26 13.38
CA GLN A 84 -2.07 -1.92 12.73
C GLN A 84 -1.65 -2.58 11.42
N ARG A 85 -2.24 -3.74 11.14
CA ARG A 85 -1.92 -4.60 10.00
C ARG A 85 -2.96 -4.42 8.89
N LEU A 86 -2.44 -4.34 7.67
CA LEU A 86 -3.13 -4.50 6.40
C LEU A 86 -2.20 -5.25 5.46
N THR A 87 -2.77 -5.73 4.36
CA THR A 87 -2.02 -6.29 3.24
C THR A 87 -1.94 -5.25 2.12
N TRP A 88 -0.74 -4.79 1.81
CA TRP A 88 -0.50 -4.02 0.59
C TRP A 88 -0.44 -4.97 -0.60
N CYS A 89 -1.12 -4.60 -1.69
CA CYS A 89 -1.25 -5.39 -2.89
C CYS A 89 -0.76 -4.58 -4.10
N HIS A 90 -0.07 -5.25 -5.00
CA HIS A 90 0.30 -4.70 -6.31
C HIS A 90 -0.07 -5.72 -7.37
N GLY A 91 -0.83 -5.28 -8.37
CA GLY A 91 -1.44 -6.15 -9.35
C GLY A 91 -1.55 -5.53 -10.73
N ALA A 92 -1.99 -6.35 -11.68
CA ALA A 92 -2.19 -5.95 -13.06
C ALA A 92 -3.50 -6.51 -13.62
N ALA A 93 -4.14 -5.76 -14.51
CA ALA A 93 -5.19 -6.25 -15.38
C ALA A 93 -4.62 -6.35 -16.81
N ALA A 94 -4.96 -7.42 -17.54
CA ALA A 94 -4.43 -7.67 -18.87
C ALA A 94 -5.21 -6.97 -19.99
N ASP A 95 -6.52 -6.75 -19.80
CA ASP A 95 -7.40 -6.15 -20.82
C ASP A 95 -8.28 -5.02 -20.26
N PRO A 96 -7.95 -3.74 -20.55
CA PRO A 96 -6.67 -3.27 -21.10
C PRO A 96 -5.53 -3.41 -20.08
N VAL A 97 -4.28 -3.46 -20.55
CA VAL A 97 -3.09 -3.56 -19.67
C VAL A 97 -3.03 -2.36 -18.71
N ARG A 98 -3.24 -2.62 -17.42
CA ARG A 98 -3.21 -1.61 -16.36
C ARG A 98 -2.50 -2.16 -15.13
N LEU A 99 -1.71 -1.31 -14.48
CA LEU A 99 -1.13 -1.59 -13.18
C LEU A 99 -1.93 -0.87 -12.09
N HIS A 100 -2.09 -1.52 -10.95
CA HIS A 100 -2.73 -0.93 -9.78
C HIS A 100 -2.08 -1.40 -8.49
N ALA A 101 -2.16 -0.55 -7.47
CA ALA A 101 -1.70 -0.88 -6.13
C ALA A 101 -2.75 -0.40 -5.13
N TRP A 102 -3.06 -1.24 -4.15
CA TRP A 102 -4.10 -0.99 -3.16
C TRP A 102 -3.73 -1.63 -1.82
N VAL A 103 -4.58 -1.44 -0.82
CA VAL A 103 -4.49 -2.14 0.46
C VAL A 103 -5.76 -2.91 0.73
N GLU A 104 -5.61 -4.03 1.43
CA GLU A 104 -6.71 -4.90 1.84
C GLU A 104 -6.68 -5.15 3.35
N THR A 105 -7.86 -5.37 3.92
CA THR A 105 -7.99 -5.93 5.27
C THR A 105 -7.51 -7.38 5.32
N ASP A 106 -7.38 -7.95 6.52
CA ASP A 106 -7.03 -9.37 6.69
C ASP A 106 -8.05 -10.30 5.98
N ASP A 107 -9.31 -9.89 5.86
CA ASP A 107 -10.38 -10.61 5.13
C ASP A 107 -10.30 -10.42 3.59
N ARG A 108 -9.17 -9.93 3.08
CA ARG A 108 -8.89 -9.67 1.66
C ARG A 108 -9.86 -8.70 0.98
N GLN A 109 -10.45 -7.79 1.75
CA GLN A 109 -11.35 -6.78 1.19
C GLN A 109 -10.57 -5.51 0.83
N PRO A 110 -10.61 -5.06 -0.45
CA PRO A 110 -10.00 -3.80 -0.86
C PRO A 110 -10.57 -2.61 -0.07
N VAL A 111 -9.70 -1.74 0.42
CA VAL A 111 -10.08 -0.60 1.26
C VAL A 111 -10.17 0.68 0.44
N ALA A 112 -11.34 1.31 0.39
CA ALA A 112 -11.59 2.56 -0.32
C ALA A 112 -11.22 2.51 -1.82
N GLU A 113 -11.44 1.34 -2.42
CA GLU A 113 -11.21 1.03 -3.82
C GLU A 113 -12.54 0.77 -4.55
N PRO A 114 -12.64 1.09 -5.85
CA PRO A 114 -13.82 0.79 -6.63
C PRO A 114 -14.00 -0.73 -6.87
N PRO A 115 -15.23 -1.21 -7.15
CA PRO A 115 -15.47 -2.63 -7.46
C PRO A 115 -14.63 -3.16 -8.64
N SER A 116 -14.19 -2.29 -9.55
CA SER A 116 -13.31 -2.64 -10.67
C SER A 116 -11.94 -3.19 -10.23
N THR A 117 -11.52 -2.95 -8.98
CA THR A 117 -10.26 -3.49 -8.43
C THR A 117 -10.26 -5.03 -8.43
N ALA A 118 -11.42 -5.67 -8.40
CA ALA A 118 -11.55 -7.13 -8.52
C ALA A 118 -11.04 -7.70 -9.86
N ARG A 119 -10.84 -6.86 -10.90
CA ARG A 119 -10.29 -7.28 -12.20
C ARG A 119 -8.77 -7.39 -12.21
N PHE A 120 -8.09 -6.90 -11.18
CA PHE A 120 -6.62 -6.92 -11.11
C PHE A 120 -6.15 -8.21 -10.47
N ALA A 121 -5.34 -8.98 -11.21
CA ALA A 121 -4.63 -10.12 -10.64
C ALA A 121 -3.53 -9.61 -9.72
N VAL A 122 -3.49 -10.12 -8.49
CA VAL A 122 -2.46 -9.73 -7.52
C VAL A 122 -1.14 -10.40 -7.90
N LEU A 123 -0.11 -9.58 -8.15
CA LEU A 123 1.23 -10.05 -8.50
C LEU A 123 2.16 -10.08 -7.30
N ARG A 124 1.90 -9.26 -6.29
CA ARG A 124 2.68 -9.19 -5.05
C ARG A 124 1.84 -8.68 -3.91
N THR A 125 2.09 -9.22 -2.72
CA THR A 125 1.59 -8.67 -1.47
C THR A 125 2.70 -8.39 -0.47
N ILE A 126 2.42 -7.46 0.45
CA ILE A 126 3.23 -7.20 1.64
C ILE A 126 2.29 -7.03 2.85
N PRO A 127 2.38 -7.88 3.88
CA PRO A 127 3.23 -9.08 3.94
C PRO A 127 2.88 -10.09 2.83
N ALA A 128 3.81 -11.00 2.54
CA ALA A 128 3.54 -12.10 1.62
C ALA A 128 2.32 -12.88 2.11
N ARG A 129 1.41 -13.22 1.21
CA ARG A 129 0.30 -14.12 1.53
C ARG A 129 0.87 -15.53 1.64
N ASP A 130 0.40 -16.27 2.64
CA ASP A 130 0.58 -17.71 2.64
C ASP A 130 -0.41 -18.26 1.62
N ASP A 131 0.07 -18.34 0.37
CA ASP A 131 -0.57 -19.08 -0.69
C ASP A 131 -0.34 -20.54 -0.31
N GLY A 132 -1.20 -21.10 0.57
CA GLY A 132 -1.04 -22.45 1.10
C GLY A 132 -0.65 -23.39 -0.02
N GLY A 133 0.62 -23.84 0.00
CA GLY A 133 1.23 -24.50 -1.13
C GLY A 133 0.40 -25.72 -1.50
N GLU A 134 -0.24 -25.68 -2.66
CA GLU A 134 -0.61 -26.88 -3.39
C GLU A 134 0.73 -27.55 -3.71
N SER A 135 1.10 -28.51 -2.85
CA SER A 135 2.24 -29.38 -3.04
C SER A 135 1.74 -30.47 -3.99
N ASP A 136 2.11 -30.37 -5.26
CA ASP A 136 1.96 -31.45 -6.24
C ASP A 136 3.36 -31.93 -6.65
#